data_AF-A0ABD2ZPX1-F1
#
_entry.id   AF-A0ABD2ZPX1-F1
#
_cell.length_a   1.000
_cell.length_b   1.000
_cell.length_c   1.000
_cell.angle_alpha   90.00
_cell.angle_beta   90.00
_cell.angle_gamma   90.00
#
_symmetry.space_group_name_H-M   'P 1'
#
loop_
_entity.id
_entity.type
_entity.pdbx_description
1 polymer ?
#
loop_
_entity_poly.entity_id
_entity_poly.type
_entity_poly.pdbx_seq_one_letter_code
_entity_poly.pdbx_strand_id
1 'polypeptide(L)'
;MYPFQQSNELENQIPYIPCQPDQILDNLVTFDNTSTLPPTIGKKQRRSSSEIQENGSQENEHNMLKRIMHRDIERQRRQEMANLHASLRSLLPVEYIKGKRAISDHMQAAVNYIQCLQKNINQLRARRDELVIENCNLSNTFNSENGSGSGSADKYCCLRDCASVTVSQGPDGVEVLISISPKEENFPISGVLKKLLDEGLNVVSCVSTTTDDIKVQNILAE
;
A
#
# COMPACT_ATOMS: atom_id res chain seq x y z
N MET A 1 -57.01 -3.74 -10.95
CA MET A 1 -56.06 -4.87 -10.91
C MET A 1 -54.86 -4.45 -11.75
N TYR A 2 -53.86 -3.84 -11.10
CA TYR A 2 -52.63 -3.36 -11.74
C TYR A 2 -51.48 -4.26 -11.28
N PRO A 3 -50.60 -4.72 -12.18
CA PRO A 3 -49.38 -5.41 -11.78
C PRO A 3 -48.30 -4.38 -11.41
N PHE A 4 -47.72 -4.53 -10.23
CA PHE A 4 -46.49 -3.84 -9.84
C PHE A 4 -45.30 -4.56 -10.51
N GLN A 5 -44.54 -3.82 -11.31
CA GLN A 5 -43.23 -4.24 -11.79
C GLN A 5 -42.23 -4.17 -10.63
N GLN A 6 -41.59 -5.29 -10.34
CA GLN A 6 -40.48 -5.36 -9.41
C GLN A 6 -39.21 -4.92 -10.14
N SER A 7 -38.69 -3.76 -9.76
CA SER A 7 -37.40 -3.23 -10.21
C SER A 7 -36.26 -4.15 -9.77
N ASN A 8 -35.44 -4.59 -10.72
CA ASN A 8 -34.18 -5.27 -10.45
C ASN A 8 -33.19 -4.26 -9.84
N GLU A 9 -32.99 -4.32 -8.53
CA GLU A 9 -31.80 -3.75 -7.88
C GLU A 9 -30.59 -4.57 -8.34
N LEU A 10 -29.75 -3.96 -9.18
CA LEU A 10 -28.39 -4.44 -9.42
C LEU A 10 -27.58 -4.16 -8.14
N GLU A 11 -27.61 -5.09 -7.20
CA GLU A 11 -26.58 -5.17 -6.17
C GLU A 11 -25.24 -5.37 -6.87
N ASN A 12 -24.43 -4.31 -6.95
CA ASN A 12 -23.01 -4.39 -7.24
C ASN A 12 -22.31 -5.07 -6.06
N GLN A 13 -22.51 -6.39 -5.94
CA GLN A 13 -21.74 -7.21 -5.02
C GLN A 13 -20.31 -7.27 -5.54
N ILE A 14 -19.43 -6.47 -4.92
CA ILE A 14 -17.99 -6.60 -5.10
C ILE A 14 -17.65 -8.06 -4.74
N PRO A 15 -17.12 -8.86 -5.69
CA PRO A 15 -16.79 -10.25 -5.42
C PRO A 15 -15.86 -10.32 -4.22
N TYR A 16 -16.21 -11.17 -3.25
CA TYR A 16 -15.42 -11.43 -2.05
C TYR A 16 -13.98 -11.76 -2.44
N ILE A 17 -13.07 -10.78 -2.28
CA ILE A 17 -11.64 -10.96 -2.50
C ILE A 17 -11.11 -11.69 -1.27
N PRO A 18 -10.51 -12.89 -1.39
CA PRO A 18 -10.04 -13.69 -0.24
C PRO A 18 -8.95 -13.02 0.62
N CYS A 19 -8.52 -11.81 0.26
CA CYS A 19 -7.43 -11.05 0.88
C CYS A 19 -7.88 -9.62 1.16
N GLN A 20 -8.91 -9.48 1.99
CA GLN A 20 -9.15 -8.23 2.71
C GLN A 20 -8.14 -8.17 3.87
N PRO A 21 -7.28 -7.14 3.95
CA PRO A 21 -6.66 -6.82 5.21
C PRO A 21 -7.74 -6.14 6.07
N ASP A 22 -8.23 -6.84 7.08
CA ASP A 22 -8.95 -6.14 8.16
C ASP A 22 -7.98 -5.10 8.75
N GLN A 23 -8.54 -3.90 8.98
CA GLN A 23 -7.89 -2.68 9.41
C GLN A 23 -6.89 -2.89 10.56
N ILE A 24 -5.60 -3.05 10.24
CA ILE A 24 -4.51 -2.94 11.24
C ILE A 24 -3.30 -2.30 10.56
N LEU A 25 -3.31 -0.98 10.39
CA LEU A 25 -2.11 -0.19 10.08
C LEU A 25 -1.80 0.89 11.14
N ASP A 26 -2.52 0.96 12.25
CA ASP A 26 -2.33 2.07 13.21
C ASP A 26 -1.25 1.83 14.27
N ASN A 27 -0.52 0.72 14.23
CA ASN A 27 0.53 0.44 15.23
C ASN A 27 1.90 0.23 14.59
N LEU A 28 2.36 1.19 13.80
CA LEU A 28 3.79 1.36 13.56
C LEU A 28 4.41 2.00 14.82
N VAL A 29 4.61 1.21 15.87
CA VAL A 29 5.43 1.66 17.00
C VAL A 29 6.88 1.66 16.53
N THR A 30 7.39 2.88 16.31
CA THR A 30 8.81 3.18 16.15
C THR A 30 9.56 2.60 17.34
N PHE A 31 10.23 1.46 17.15
CA PHE A 31 11.17 0.95 18.13
C PHE A 31 12.57 1.42 17.74
N ASP A 32 12.93 2.57 18.31
CA ASP A 32 14.32 3.02 18.41
C ASP A 32 15.12 1.98 19.21
N ASN A 33 16.06 1.33 18.53
CA ASN A 33 17.01 0.42 19.16
C ASN A 33 18.12 1.23 19.86
N THR A 34 17.82 1.78 21.03
CA THR A 34 18.85 2.19 22.00
C THR A 34 18.50 1.67 23.38
N SER A 35 18.83 0.40 23.64
CA SER A 35 18.89 -0.09 25.03
C SER A 35 19.84 -1.28 25.15
N THR A 36 21.08 -0.94 25.49
CA THR A 36 22.02 -1.79 26.22
C THR A 36 21.30 -2.42 27.42
N LEU A 37 21.14 -3.74 27.42
CA LEU A 37 20.69 -4.49 28.60
C LEU A 37 21.71 -5.58 28.97
N PRO A 38 21.81 -5.91 30.27
CA PRO A 38 23.01 -6.49 30.85
C PRO A 38 23.10 -8.01 30.65
N PRO A 39 24.30 -8.61 30.78
CA PRO A 39 24.47 -10.04 30.60
C PRO A 39 23.78 -10.80 31.73
N THR A 40 22.76 -11.57 31.40
CA THR A 40 22.12 -12.52 32.33
C THR A 40 23.08 -13.68 32.58
N ILE A 41 23.64 -13.70 33.80
CA ILE A 41 24.53 -14.75 34.31
C ILE A 41 23.68 -16.00 34.59
N GLY A 42 23.54 -16.86 33.59
CA GLY A 42 23.12 -18.25 33.77
C GLY A 42 24.34 -19.14 34.02
N LYS A 43 24.75 -19.33 35.28
CA LYS A 43 25.84 -20.24 35.65
C LYS A 43 25.38 -21.70 35.48
N LYS A 44 25.82 -22.36 34.40
CA LYS A 44 25.87 -23.83 34.32
C LYS A 44 27.33 -24.26 34.49
N GLN A 45 27.73 -24.59 35.72
CA GLN A 45 29.04 -25.15 36.04
C GLN A 45 29.20 -26.50 35.32
N ARG A 46 30.14 -26.59 34.37
CA ARG A 46 30.73 -27.86 33.96
C ARG A 46 32.02 -28.02 34.75
N ARG A 47 32.13 -29.13 35.49
CA ARG A 47 33.37 -29.54 36.18
C ARG A 47 34.48 -29.66 35.14
N SER A 48 35.58 -28.92 35.33
CA SER A 48 36.84 -29.14 34.64
C SER A 48 37.85 -29.54 35.71
N SER A 49 38.38 -30.75 35.62
CA SER A 49 39.53 -31.20 36.39
C SER A 49 40.74 -30.38 35.96
N SER A 50 41.45 -29.83 36.94
CA SER A 50 42.68 -29.06 36.76
C SER A 50 43.87 -30.01 36.76
N GLU A 51 44.65 -30.01 35.70
CA GLU A 51 46.07 -30.40 35.74
C GLU A 51 46.89 -29.18 35.32
N ILE A 52 47.78 -28.77 36.22
CA ILE A 52 48.61 -27.58 36.12
C ILE A 52 49.87 -27.94 35.31
N GLN A 53 50.08 -27.25 34.19
CA GLN A 53 51.41 -27.04 33.62
C GLN A 53 51.62 -25.52 33.44
N GLU A 54 52.47 -24.95 34.29
CA GLU A 54 52.97 -23.59 34.20
C GLU A 54 54.05 -23.50 33.13
N ASN A 55 53.63 -23.34 31.87
CA ASN A 55 54.43 -22.70 30.80
C ASN A 55 53.53 -22.51 29.55
N GLY A 56 52.68 -21.47 29.55
CA GLY A 56 51.79 -21.18 28.41
C GLY A 56 50.68 -20.16 28.66
N SER A 57 50.79 -19.33 29.71
CA SER A 57 49.64 -18.58 30.27
C SER A 57 49.05 -17.52 29.35
N GLN A 58 49.87 -16.81 28.55
CA GLN A 58 49.38 -15.75 27.66
C GLN A 58 48.71 -16.29 26.37
N GLU A 59 49.24 -17.36 25.77
CA GLU A 59 48.61 -17.97 24.58
C GLU A 59 47.24 -18.57 24.91
N ASN A 60 47.12 -19.18 26.09
CA ASN A 60 45.87 -19.77 26.55
C ASN A 60 44.79 -18.71 26.84
N GLU A 61 45.16 -17.56 27.41
CA GLU A 61 44.24 -16.45 27.65
C GLU A 61 43.76 -15.80 26.34
N HIS A 62 44.68 -15.58 25.40
CA HIS A 62 44.34 -15.05 24.07
C HIS A 62 43.42 -16.00 23.28
N ASN A 63 43.64 -17.31 23.36
CA ASN A 63 42.76 -18.31 22.75
C ASN A 63 41.37 -18.31 23.41
N MET A 64 41.31 -18.19 24.74
CA MET A 64 40.05 -18.07 25.48
C MET A 64 39.26 -16.81 25.08
N LEU A 65 39.92 -15.66 24.96
CA LEU A 65 39.32 -14.40 24.52
C LEU A 65 38.78 -14.50 23.08
N LYS A 66 39.57 -15.06 22.15
CA LYS A 66 39.11 -15.33 20.77
C LYS A 66 37.86 -16.19 20.75
N ARG A 67 37.82 -17.26 21.55
CA ARG A 67 36.65 -18.15 21.64
C ARG A 67 35.42 -17.43 22.18
N ILE A 68 35.58 -16.56 23.17
CA ILE A 68 34.49 -15.73 23.70
C ILE A 68 33.99 -14.77 22.63
N MET A 69 34.89 -14.04 21.98
CA MET A 69 34.55 -13.10 20.91
C MET A 69 33.80 -13.78 19.77
N HIS A 70 34.26 -14.93 19.28
CA HIS A 70 33.55 -15.70 18.25
C HIS A 70 32.16 -16.15 18.71
N ARG A 71 32.02 -16.58 19.97
CA ARG A 71 30.73 -16.97 20.54
C ARG A 71 29.77 -15.78 20.59
N ASP A 72 30.26 -14.60 20.94
CA ASP A 72 29.44 -13.40 21.09
C ASP A 72 29.04 -12.83 19.72
N ILE A 73 29.94 -12.88 18.72
CA ILE A 73 29.63 -12.56 17.32
C ILE A 73 28.53 -13.49 16.78
N GLU A 74 28.67 -14.80 16.96
CA GLU A 74 27.66 -15.75 16.47
C GLU A 74 26.33 -15.64 17.25
N ARG A 75 26.39 -15.30 18.55
CA ARG A 75 25.18 -14.99 19.33
C ARG A 75 24.47 -13.77 18.75
N GLN A 76 25.21 -12.69 18.48
CA GLN A 76 24.66 -11.48 17.88
C GLN A 76 24.02 -11.79 16.52
N ARG A 77 24.72 -12.53 15.66
CA ARG A 77 24.20 -12.96 14.35
C ARG A 77 22.86 -13.70 14.47
N ARG A 78 22.71 -14.58 15.46
CA ARG A 78 21.45 -15.31 15.71
C ARG A 78 20.36 -14.43 16.30
N GLN A 79 20.71 -13.47 17.14
CA GLN A 79 19.76 -12.51 17.68
C GLN A 79 19.18 -11.64 16.56
N GLU A 80 20.03 -11.17 15.65
CA GLU A 80 19.60 -10.42 14.47
C GLU A 80 18.68 -11.24 13.57
N MET A 81 19.02 -12.51 13.29
CA MET A 81 18.14 -13.41 12.53
C MET A 81 16.80 -13.65 13.23
N ALA A 82 16.79 -13.84 14.55
CA ALA A 82 15.55 -14.00 15.32
C ALA A 82 14.66 -12.75 15.24
N ASN A 83 15.27 -11.57 15.32
CA ASN A 83 14.56 -10.30 15.16
C ASN A 83 13.93 -10.17 13.77
N LEU A 84 14.67 -10.50 12.70
CA LEU A 84 14.12 -10.49 11.33
C LEU A 84 12.94 -11.46 11.16
N HIS A 85 13.01 -12.66 11.73
CA HIS A 85 11.89 -13.61 11.70
C HIS A 85 10.68 -13.11 12.49
N ALA A 86 10.89 -12.44 13.63
CA ALA A 86 9.82 -11.83 14.39
C ALA A 86 9.14 -10.70 13.60
N SER A 87 9.92 -9.83 12.96
CA SER A 87 9.41 -8.77 12.08
C SER A 87 8.66 -9.32 10.87
N LEU A 88 9.15 -10.40 10.26
CA LEU A 88 8.43 -11.07 9.18
C LEU A 88 7.07 -11.56 9.67
N ARG A 89 7.01 -12.22 10.82
CA ARG A 89 5.77 -12.76 11.39
C ARG A 89 4.75 -11.65 11.68
N SER A 90 5.18 -10.48 12.16
CA SER A 90 4.28 -9.37 12.48
C SER A 90 3.64 -8.72 11.26
N LEU A 91 4.24 -8.85 10.08
CA LEU A 91 3.69 -8.33 8.81
C LEU A 91 2.66 -9.27 8.15
N LEU A 92 2.50 -10.49 8.69
CA LEU A 92 1.59 -11.48 8.12
C LEU A 92 0.20 -11.40 8.76
N PRO A 93 -0.88 -11.44 7.96
CA PRO A 93 -2.23 -11.50 8.50
C PRO A 93 -2.42 -12.73 9.38
N VAL A 94 -3.23 -12.57 10.43
CA VAL A 94 -3.41 -13.60 11.47
C VAL A 94 -3.96 -14.90 10.90
N GLU A 95 -4.76 -14.85 9.84
CA GLU A 95 -5.33 -15.98 9.11
C GLU A 95 -4.23 -16.89 8.54
N TYR A 96 -3.14 -16.28 8.07
CA TYR A 96 -2.04 -16.99 7.42
C TYR A 96 -1.05 -17.60 8.42
N ILE A 97 -1.01 -17.10 9.66
CA ILE A 97 -0.04 -17.52 10.69
C ILE A 97 -0.68 -18.18 11.92
N LYS A 98 -2.01 -18.24 12.00
CA LYS A 98 -2.73 -18.89 13.10
C LYS A 98 -2.31 -20.35 13.23
N GLY A 99 -1.95 -20.76 14.44
CA GLY A 99 -1.48 -22.11 14.74
C GLY A 99 -0.07 -22.45 14.24
N LYS A 100 0.54 -21.63 13.38
CA LYS A 100 1.89 -21.87 12.85
C LYS A 100 2.93 -21.30 13.80
N ARG A 101 3.81 -22.17 14.32
CA ARG A 101 4.89 -21.77 15.26
C ARG A 101 6.29 -21.88 14.66
N ALA A 102 6.48 -22.70 13.62
CA ALA A 102 7.79 -22.87 13.01
C ALA A 102 8.13 -21.72 12.05
N ILE A 103 9.42 -21.38 11.98
CA ILE A 103 9.94 -20.33 11.08
C ILE A 103 9.67 -20.69 9.61
N SER A 104 9.82 -21.96 9.24
CA SER A 104 9.52 -22.45 7.88
C SER A 104 8.06 -22.21 7.50
N ASP A 105 7.14 -22.40 8.43
CA ASP A 105 5.71 -22.19 8.21
C ASP A 105 5.41 -20.70 8.00
N HIS A 106 6.09 -19.82 8.74
CA HIS A 106 5.97 -18.36 8.58
C HIS A 106 6.56 -17.92 7.24
N MET A 107 7.68 -18.49 6.82
CA MET A 107 8.28 -18.23 5.49
C MET A 107 7.32 -18.65 4.37
N GLN A 108 6.73 -19.84 4.46
CA GLN A 108 5.75 -20.29 3.46
C GLN A 108 4.49 -19.43 3.48
N ALA A 109 4.00 -19.05 4.67
CA ALA A 109 2.87 -18.14 4.81
C ALA A 109 3.15 -16.78 4.14
N ALA A 110 4.36 -16.26 4.28
CA ALA A 110 4.78 -15.02 3.63
C ALA A 110 4.75 -15.14 2.10
N VAL A 111 5.28 -16.23 1.54
CA VAL A 111 5.23 -16.48 0.09
C VAL A 111 3.78 -16.50 -0.41
N ASN A 112 2.89 -17.21 0.30
CA ASN A 112 1.48 -17.29 -0.07
C ASN A 112 0.79 -15.92 0.01
N TYR A 113 1.12 -15.12 1.02
CA TYR A 113 0.56 -13.78 1.19
C TYR A 113 1.03 -12.83 0.10
N ILE A 114 2.32 -12.83 -0.25
CA ILE A 114 2.88 -12.07 -1.37
C ILE A 114 2.14 -12.41 -2.67
N GLN A 115 1.95 -13.71 -2.95
CA GLN A 115 1.21 -14.15 -4.14
C GLN A 115 -0.24 -13.65 -4.13
N CYS A 116 -0.89 -13.62 -2.95
CA CYS A 116 -2.24 -13.07 -2.87
C CYS A 116 -2.26 -11.57 -3.17
N LEU A 117 -1.35 -10.80 -2.57
CA LEU A 117 -1.24 -9.36 -2.81
C LEU A 117 -1.00 -9.05 -4.29
N GLN A 118 -0.13 -9.83 -4.95
CA GLN A 118 0.12 -9.69 -6.39
C GLN A 118 -1.15 -9.94 -7.22
N LYS A 119 -1.93 -10.98 -6.90
CA LYS A 119 -3.21 -11.25 -7.56
C LYS A 119 -4.22 -10.12 -7.33
N ASN A 120 -4.31 -9.61 -6.10
CA ASN A 120 -5.20 -8.51 -5.75
C ASN A 120 -4.84 -7.24 -6.54
N ILE A 121 -3.55 -6.87 -6.58
CA ILE A 121 -3.06 -5.73 -7.39
C ILE A 121 -3.46 -5.90 -8.87
N ASN A 122 -3.30 -7.09 -9.44
CA ASN A 122 -3.66 -7.34 -10.84
C ASN A 122 -5.16 -7.26 -11.08
N GLN A 123 -5.98 -7.77 -10.16
CA GLN A 123 -7.45 -7.66 -10.25
C GLN A 123 -7.91 -6.20 -10.15
N LEU A 124 -7.36 -5.44 -9.21
CA LEU A 124 -7.65 -4.01 -9.08
C LEU A 124 -7.19 -3.22 -10.30
N ARG A 125 -6.05 -3.58 -10.91
CA ARG A 125 -5.60 -3.00 -12.18
C ARG A 125 -6.59 -3.31 -13.31
N ALA A 126 -6.99 -4.56 -13.49
CA ALA A 126 -7.95 -4.95 -14.52
C ALA A 126 -9.29 -4.21 -14.37
N ARG A 127 -9.84 -4.15 -13.14
CA ARG A 127 -11.06 -3.38 -12.86
C ARG A 127 -10.92 -1.90 -13.18
N ARG A 128 -9.76 -1.29 -12.86
CA ARG A 128 -9.49 0.10 -13.24
C ARG A 128 -9.50 0.24 -14.75
N ASP A 129 -8.80 -0.62 -15.46
CA ASP A 129 -8.66 -0.54 -16.91
C ASP A 129 -10.02 -0.75 -17.61
N GLU A 130 -10.87 -1.66 -17.11
CA GLU A 130 -12.26 -1.84 -17.54
C GLU A 130 -13.08 -0.55 -17.36
N LEU A 131 -13.06 0.05 -16.17
CA LEU A 131 -13.80 1.30 -15.91
C LEU A 131 -13.28 2.47 -16.75
N VAL A 132 -11.97 2.54 -16.99
CA VAL A 132 -11.36 3.53 -17.88
C VAL A 132 -11.87 3.32 -19.31
N ILE A 133 -11.90 2.09 -19.82
CA ILE A 133 -12.43 1.79 -21.16
C ILE A 133 -13.91 2.18 -21.26
N GLU A 134 -14.74 1.83 -20.28
CA GLU A 134 -16.17 2.19 -20.26
C GLU A 134 -16.37 3.71 -20.26
N ASN A 135 -15.59 4.44 -19.47
CA ASN A 135 -15.67 5.91 -19.43
C ASN A 135 -15.20 6.58 -20.74
N CYS A 136 -14.19 6.01 -21.41
CA CYS A 136 -13.79 6.42 -22.75
C CYS A 136 -14.92 6.20 -23.77
N ASN A 137 -15.60 5.04 -23.71
CA ASN A 137 -16.71 4.71 -24.61
C ASN A 137 -17.90 5.67 -24.42
N LEU A 138 -18.22 6.03 -23.18
CA LEU A 138 -19.28 6.99 -22.86
C LEU A 138 -18.94 8.40 -23.39
N SER A 139 -17.69 8.84 -23.23
CA SER A 139 -17.22 10.15 -23.71
C SER A 139 -17.25 10.28 -25.25
N ASN A 140 -17.00 9.19 -25.98
CA ASN A 140 -17.11 9.18 -27.45
C ASN A 140 -18.56 9.36 -27.95
N THR A 141 -19.56 9.09 -27.10
CA THR A 141 -20.98 9.26 -27.47
C THR A 141 -21.42 10.73 -27.42
N PHE A 142 -20.78 11.56 -26.59
CA PHE A 142 -21.10 12.99 -26.46
C PHE A 142 -20.41 13.88 -27.51
N ASN A 143 -19.40 13.38 -28.22
CA ASN A 143 -18.65 14.16 -29.23
C ASN A 143 -19.07 13.85 -30.68
N SER A 144 -20.18 13.13 -30.90
CA SER A 144 -20.67 12.82 -32.25
C SER A 144 -21.66 13.87 -32.78
N GLU A 145 -21.23 15.12 -32.79
CA GLU A 145 -21.81 16.18 -33.63
C GLU A 145 -20.66 17.03 -34.19
N ASN A 146 -19.81 16.43 -35.03
CA ASN A 146 -19.13 17.05 -36.18
C ASN A 146 -18.08 16.07 -36.72
N GLY A 147 -18.32 15.59 -37.94
CA GLY A 147 -17.52 14.52 -38.55
C GLY A 147 -16.12 14.95 -38.99
N SER A 148 -15.20 13.99 -39.01
CA SER A 148 -14.41 13.63 -40.20
C SER A 148 -13.48 12.45 -39.90
N GLY A 149 -13.63 11.40 -40.70
CA GLY A 149 -12.62 10.47 -41.21
C GLY A 149 -11.36 10.07 -40.42
N SER A 150 -11.21 8.75 -40.33
CA SER A 150 -9.99 7.98 -40.64
C SER A 150 -9.06 7.58 -39.48
N GLY A 151 -8.71 6.29 -39.47
CA GLY A 151 -7.44 5.82 -38.91
C GLY A 151 -7.56 5.01 -37.63
N SER A 152 -7.49 3.70 -37.77
CA SER A 152 -7.36 2.71 -36.70
C SER A 152 -5.99 2.79 -36.01
N ALA A 153 -5.89 3.54 -34.92
CA ALA A 153 -4.90 3.48 -33.82
C ALA A 153 -5.07 4.82 -33.08
N ASP A 154 -5.78 4.95 -31.96
CA ASP A 154 -5.45 4.39 -30.66
C ASP A 154 -6.70 4.41 -29.76
N LYS A 155 -7.39 3.28 -29.63
CA LYS A 155 -8.56 3.15 -28.75
C LYS A 155 -8.22 3.14 -27.24
N TYR A 156 -6.94 3.33 -26.90
CA TYR A 156 -6.42 3.27 -25.53
C TYR A 156 -5.95 4.63 -24.99
N CYS A 157 -6.01 5.72 -25.77
CA CYS A 157 -5.35 6.99 -25.40
C CYS A 157 -6.27 8.05 -24.75
N CYS A 158 -7.60 7.89 -24.75
CA CYS A 158 -8.51 8.99 -24.43
C CYS A 158 -8.74 9.30 -22.93
N LEU A 159 -8.02 8.67 -21.99
CA LEU A 159 -8.14 9.04 -20.56
C LEU A 159 -6.82 9.23 -19.81
N ARG A 160 -5.71 8.67 -20.28
CA ARG A 160 -4.41 8.99 -19.66
C ARG A 160 -3.95 10.41 -19.96
N ASP A 161 -4.46 10.98 -21.04
CA ASP A 161 -4.08 12.30 -21.53
C ASP A 161 -5.21 13.34 -21.35
N CYS A 162 -6.34 13.00 -20.74
CA CYS A 162 -7.47 13.91 -20.57
C CYS A 162 -7.65 14.41 -19.12
N ALA A 163 -8.18 15.62 -18.98
CA ALA A 163 -8.54 16.17 -17.68
C ALA A 163 -9.67 15.35 -17.03
N SER A 164 -9.51 15.00 -15.76
CA SER A 164 -10.54 14.32 -14.96
C SER A 164 -11.16 15.28 -13.96
N VAL A 165 -12.46 15.12 -13.70
CA VAL A 165 -13.19 15.87 -12.67
C VAL A 165 -13.83 14.89 -11.71
N THR A 166 -13.54 15.06 -10.43
CA THR A 166 -14.08 14.24 -9.35
C THR A 166 -14.86 15.17 -8.42
N VAL A 167 -16.03 14.74 -7.99
CA VAL A 167 -16.87 15.51 -7.07
C VAL A 167 -17.11 14.67 -5.82
N SER A 168 -16.83 15.22 -4.66
CA SER A 168 -17.05 14.59 -3.36
C SER A 168 -17.81 15.53 -2.44
N GLN A 169 -18.66 14.96 -1.59
CA GLN A 169 -19.33 15.71 -0.53
C GLN A 169 -18.45 15.68 0.72
N GLY A 170 -17.94 16.84 1.11
CA GLY A 170 -17.19 17.05 2.34
C GLY A 170 -18.08 17.50 3.50
N PRO A 171 -17.53 17.63 4.72
CA PRO A 171 -18.24 18.16 5.88
C PRO A 171 -18.62 19.64 5.72
N ASP A 172 -17.81 20.40 4.97
CA ASP A 172 -17.96 21.85 4.76
C ASP A 172 -18.55 22.21 3.39
N GLY A 173 -19.12 21.25 2.65
CA GLY A 173 -19.74 21.49 1.33
C GLY A 173 -19.36 20.48 0.26
N VAL A 174 -19.41 20.90 -1.00
CA VAL A 174 -19.03 20.12 -2.19
C VAL A 174 -17.59 20.44 -2.57
N GLU A 175 -16.76 19.40 -2.66
CA GLU A 175 -15.39 19.48 -3.14
C GLU A 175 -15.30 18.97 -4.58
N VAL A 176 -14.76 19.79 -5.46
CA VAL A 176 -14.53 19.46 -6.87
C VAL A 176 -13.03 19.42 -7.13
N LEU A 177 -12.52 18.23 -7.44
CA LEU A 177 -11.13 17.98 -7.79
C LEU A 177 -10.99 17.80 -9.30
N ILE A 178 -10.29 18.72 -9.94
CA ILE A 178 -9.98 18.69 -11.37
C ILE A 178 -8.51 18.33 -11.52
N SER A 179 -8.18 17.26 -12.23
CA SER A 179 -6.80 16.88 -12.57
C SER A 179 -6.59 17.04 -14.06
N ILE A 180 -5.67 17.90 -14.46
CA ILE A 180 -5.41 18.26 -15.87
C ILE A 180 -4.05 17.69 -16.27
N SER A 181 -4.02 16.90 -17.35
CA SER A 181 -2.79 16.31 -17.87
C SER A 181 -1.90 17.39 -18.52
N PRO A 182 -0.57 17.20 -18.58
CA PRO A 182 0.35 18.15 -19.21
C PRO A 182 0.11 18.35 -20.71
N LYS A 183 -0.57 17.42 -21.40
CA LYS A 183 -0.85 17.53 -22.84
C LYS A 183 -2.12 18.34 -23.13
N GLU A 184 -3.04 18.40 -22.18
CA GLU A 184 -4.23 19.24 -22.25
C GLU A 184 -3.99 20.53 -21.47
N GLU A 185 -3.29 21.49 -22.07
CA GLU A 185 -2.99 22.77 -21.40
C GLU A 185 -4.26 23.52 -20.94
N ASN A 186 -5.44 23.22 -21.51
CA ASN A 186 -6.64 24.05 -21.38
C ASN A 186 -7.92 23.25 -21.03
N PHE A 187 -8.04 22.78 -19.79
CA PHE A 187 -9.36 22.38 -19.26
C PHE A 187 -10.18 23.64 -18.88
N PRO A 188 -11.38 23.85 -19.44
CA PRO A 188 -12.18 25.04 -19.18
C PRO A 188 -12.85 24.98 -17.80
N ILE A 189 -12.13 25.42 -16.77
CA ILE A 189 -12.64 25.56 -15.38
C ILE A 189 -13.91 26.42 -15.33
N SER A 190 -14.07 27.35 -16.29
CA SER A 190 -15.28 28.18 -16.43
C SER A 190 -16.57 27.36 -16.54
N GLY A 191 -16.53 26.18 -17.15
CA GLY A 191 -17.69 25.29 -17.23
C GLY A 191 -18.10 24.73 -15.87
N VAL A 192 -17.12 24.34 -15.06
CA VAL A 192 -17.33 23.85 -13.68
C VAL A 192 -17.89 24.96 -12.81
N LEU A 193 -17.29 26.16 -12.86
CA LEU A 193 -17.75 27.31 -12.09
C LEU A 193 -19.17 27.73 -12.46
N LYS A 194 -19.50 27.70 -13.74
CA LYS A 194 -20.87 27.98 -14.21
C LYS A 194 -21.85 26.95 -13.65
N LYS A 195 -21.48 25.66 -13.65
CA LYS A 195 -22.35 24.61 -13.09
C LYS A 195 -22.57 24.74 -11.60
N LEU A 196 -21.53 25.08 -10.83
CA LEU A 196 -21.69 25.37 -9.41
C LEU A 196 -22.66 26.53 -9.18
N LEU A 197 -22.54 27.59 -9.99
CA LEU A 197 -23.44 28.74 -9.93
C LEU A 197 -24.88 28.40 -10.33
N ASP A 198 -25.08 27.59 -11.37
CA ASP A 198 -26.41 27.13 -11.81
C ASP A 198 -27.12 26.29 -10.72
N GLU A 199 -26.36 25.54 -9.92
CA GLU A 199 -26.86 24.75 -8.78
C GLU A 199 -26.98 25.58 -7.48
N GLY A 200 -26.59 26.86 -7.51
CA GLY A 200 -26.67 27.76 -6.36
C GLY A 200 -25.57 27.58 -5.31
N LEU A 201 -24.49 26.87 -5.64
CA LEU A 201 -23.33 26.69 -4.78
C LEU A 201 -22.33 27.84 -4.97
N ASN A 202 -21.91 28.47 -3.88
CA ASN A 202 -20.92 29.53 -3.91
C ASN A 202 -19.51 28.98 -3.67
N VAL A 203 -18.53 29.47 -4.43
CA VAL A 203 -17.15 29.02 -4.29
C VAL A 203 -16.53 29.64 -3.04
N VAL A 204 -16.18 28.80 -2.07
CA VAL A 204 -15.52 29.17 -0.81
C VAL A 204 -14.01 29.26 -0.99
N SER A 205 -13.44 28.26 -1.66
CA SER A 205 -11.99 28.15 -1.84
C SER A 205 -11.65 27.52 -3.18
N CYS A 206 -10.52 27.92 -3.75
CA CYS A 206 -10.03 27.44 -5.02
C CYS A 206 -8.50 27.38 -4.96
N VAL A 207 -7.94 26.17 -4.91
CA VAL A 207 -6.50 25.94 -4.75
C VAL A 207 -5.98 25.15 -5.95
N SER A 208 -4.97 25.70 -6.63
CA SER A 208 -4.28 25.02 -7.73
C SER A 208 -2.89 24.59 -7.29
N THR A 209 -2.54 23.34 -7.55
CA THR A 209 -1.23 22.76 -7.27
C THR A 209 -0.76 21.98 -8.48
N THR A 210 0.51 22.14 -8.86
CA THR A 210 1.13 21.34 -9.92
C THR A 210 2.03 20.29 -9.29
N THR A 211 1.89 19.03 -9.67
CA THR A 211 2.69 17.90 -9.17
C THR A 211 3.02 16.97 -10.32
N ASP A 212 4.30 16.67 -10.54
CA ASP A 212 4.79 15.80 -11.63
C ASP A 212 4.17 16.16 -13.00
N ASP A 213 4.18 17.45 -13.34
CA ASP A 213 3.60 18.05 -14.56
C ASP A 213 2.07 17.92 -14.71
N ILE A 214 1.37 17.43 -13.69
CA ILE A 214 -0.10 17.39 -13.62
C ILE A 214 -0.58 18.62 -12.84
N LYS A 215 -1.48 19.40 -13.44
CA LYS A 215 -2.12 20.53 -12.76
C LYS A 215 -3.39 20.04 -12.07
N VAL A 216 -3.45 20.16 -10.76
CA VAL A 216 -4.60 19.81 -9.93
C VAL A 216 -5.27 21.09 -9.44
N GLN A 217 -6.60 21.14 -9.47
CA GLN A 217 -7.41 22.24 -8.97
C GLN A 217 -8.46 21.67 -8.02
N ASN A 218 -8.44 22.13 -6.77
CA ASN A 218 -9.45 21.83 -5.77
C ASN A 218 -10.36 23.05 -5.60
N ILE A 219 -11.67 22.86 -5.72
CA ILE A 219 -12.70 23.89 -5.53
C ILE A 219 -13.63 23.42 -4.43
N LEU A 220 -13.73 24.19 -3.35
CA LEU A 220 -14.74 24.00 -2.30
C LEU A 220 -15.90 24.95 -2.58
N ALA A 221 -17.13 24.42 -2.59
CA ALA A 221 -18.34 25.20 -2.77
C ALA A 221 -19.44 24.79 -1.78
N GLU A 222 -20.19 25.76 -1.25
CA GLU A 222 -21.26 25.57 -0.27
C GLU A 222 -22.56 26.28 -0.68
#